data_AF-A0A816R9Q0-F1
#
_entry.id   AF-A0A816R9Q0-F1
#
_cell.length_a   1.000
_cell.length_b   1.000
_cell.length_c   1.000
_cell.angle_alpha   90.00
_cell.angle_beta   90.00
_cell.angle_gamma   90.00
#
_symmetry.space_group_name_H-M   'P 1'
#
loop_
_entity.id
_entity.type
_entity.pdbx_description
1 polymer ?
#
loop_
_entity_poly.entity_id
_entity_poly.type
_entity_poly.pdbx_seq_one_letter_code
_entity_poly.pdbx_strand_id
1 'polypeptide(L)'
;MDRTRRDAENTKKYAIQVFKKFGMEKYDPINEPFDPNRHNAVFQVPDASKPEGTVAHVLKSGYTLFDIVIRPAEVGVTQGGESEEDKKESDA
;
A
#
# COMPACT_ATOMS: atom_id res chain seq x y z
N MET A 1 20.02 -26.71 3.63
CA MET A 1 18.78 -25.96 3.31
C MET A 1 19.05 -24.50 2.92
N ASP A 2 20.15 -23.88 3.38
CA ASP A 2 20.44 -22.46 3.08
C ASP A 2 20.70 -22.12 1.60
N ARG A 3 21.23 -23.04 0.79
CA ARG A 3 21.57 -22.74 -0.62
C ARG A 3 20.33 -22.47 -1.47
N THR A 4 19.31 -23.32 -1.39
CA THR A 4 18.05 -23.16 -2.14
C THR A 4 17.31 -21.88 -1.77
N ARG A 5 17.32 -21.50 -0.48
CA ARG A 5 16.71 -20.24 -0.02
C ARG A 5 17.43 -19.03 -0.60
N ARG A 6 18.76 -19.03 -0.57
CA ARG A 6 19.60 -17.97 -1.15
C ARG A 6 19.36 -17.81 -2.65
N ASP A 7 19.27 -18.92 -3.38
CA ASP A 7 19.06 -18.90 -4.83
C ASP A 7 17.67 -18.35 -5.19
N ALA A 8 16.65 -18.70 -4.40
CA ALA A 8 15.30 -18.15 -4.54
C ALA A 8 15.25 -16.64 -4.23
N GLU A 9 15.92 -16.19 -3.16
CA GLU A 9 16.02 -14.77 -2.80
C GLU A 9 16.75 -13.96 -3.89
N ASN A 10 17.84 -14.50 -4.42
CA ASN A 10 18.57 -13.87 -5.53
C ASN A 10 17.72 -13.76 -6.79
N THR A 11 17.02 -14.84 -7.17
CA THR A 11 16.13 -14.84 -8.35
C THR A 11 15.05 -13.77 -8.22
N LYS A 12 14.40 -13.68 -7.04
CA LYS A 12 13.42 -12.62 -6.73
C LYS A 12 14.04 -11.23 -6.87
N LYS A 13 15.24 -11.02 -6.33
CA LYS A 13 15.94 -9.74 -6.41
C LYS A 13 16.22 -9.34 -7.87
N TYR A 14 16.75 -10.26 -8.68
CA TYR A 14 17.03 -9.98 -10.09
C TYR A 14 15.76 -9.70 -10.89
N ALA A 15 14.68 -10.46 -10.66
CA ALA A 15 13.40 -10.20 -11.31
C ALA A 15 12.88 -8.78 -11.02
N ILE A 16 12.89 -8.37 -9.74
CA ILE A 16 12.46 -7.01 -9.34
C ILE A 16 13.35 -5.93 -9.99
N GLN A 17 14.66 -6.16 -10.08
CA GLN A 17 15.56 -5.23 -10.76
C GLN A 17 15.24 -5.06 -12.24
N VAL A 18 14.92 -6.16 -12.94
CA VAL A 18 14.53 -6.11 -14.36
C VAL A 18 13.21 -5.36 -14.51
N PHE A 19 12.22 -5.67 -13.68
CA PHE A 19 10.92 -5.00 -13.68
C PHE A 19 11.03 -3.49 -13.51
N LYS A 20 11.88 -3.04 -12.58
CA LYS A 20 12.13 -1.60 -12.38
C LYS A 20 12.74 -0.93 -13.62
N LYS A 21 13.60 -1.62 -14.38
CA LYS A 21 14.16 -1.08 -15.63
C LYS A 21 13.11 -0.87 -16.71
N PHE A 22 12.04 -1.65 -16.70
CA PHE A 22 10.92 -1.51 -17.64
C PHE A 22 9.79 -0.61 -17.10
N GLY A 23 10.04 0.14 -16.03
CA GLY A 23 9.07 1.09 -15.46
C GLY A 23 8.02 0.46 -14.56
N MET A 24 8.15 -0.83 -14.19
CA MET A 24 7.26 -1.44 -13.21
C MET A 24 7.76 -1.18 -11.79
N GLU A 25 6.92 -0.56 -10.96
CA GLU A 25 7.25 -0.21 -9.59
C GLU A 25 6.30 -0.90 -8.60
N LYS A 26 6.89 -1.35 -7.49
CA LYS A 26 6.15 -1.89 -6.35
C LYS A 26 5.89 -0.74 -5.39
N TYR A 27 4.64 -0.52 -4.99
CA TYR A 27 4.29 0.47 -3.98
C TYR A 27 3.64 -0.18 -2.75
N ASP A 28 3.88 0.44 -1.59
CA ASP A 28 3.45 -0.04 -0.28
C ASP A 28 2.84 1.15 0.48
N PRO A 29 1.51 1.34 0.39
CA PRO A 29 0.85 2.58 0.81
C PRO A 29 0.62 2.65 2.33
N ILE A 30 1.52 2.09 3.14
CA ILE A 30 1.34 2.06 4.59
C ILE A 30 1.37 3.47 5.18
N ASN A 31 0.36 3.80 6.00
CA ASN A 31 0.12 5.15 6.53
C ASN A 31 -0.20 6.23 5.47
N GLU A 32 -0.48 5.84 4.22
CA GLU A 32 -1.01 6.77 3.22
C GLU A 32 -2.55 6.84 3.31
N PRO A 33 -3.17 7.95 2.88
CA PRO A 33 -4.61 8.01 2.68
C PRO A 33 -5.09 6.95 1.69
N PHE A 34 -6.29 6.42 1.93
CA PHE A 34 -6.90 5.45 1.03
C PHE A 34 -7.32 6.11 -0.30
N ASP A 35 -6.70 5.69 -1.41
CA ASP A 35 -7.11 6.05 -2.77
C ASP A 35 -7.79 4.84 -3.45
N PRO A 36 -9.09 4.89 -3.76
CA PRO A 36 -9.82 3.81 -4.45
C PRO A 36 -9.24 3.41 -5.82
N ASN A 37 -8.52 4.31 -6.51
CA ASN A 37 -7.94 4.02 -7.82
C ASN A 37 -6.69 3.15 -7.72
N ARG A 38 -6.00 3.20 -6.57
CA ARG A 38 -4.73 2.51 -6.33
C ARG A 38 -4.87 1.41 -5.29
N HIS A 39 -5.86 1.48 -4.40
CA HIS A 39 -6.00 0.60 -3.25
C HIS A 39 -7.31 -0.18 -3.30
N ASN A 40 -7.25 -1.44 -2.88
CA ASN A 40 -8.40 -2.30 -2.68
C ASN A 40 -8.54 -2.58 -1.17
N ALA A 41 -9.52 -1.96 -0.52
CA ALA A 41 -9.79 -2.16 0.90
C ALA A 41 -10.49 -3.49 1.13
N VAL A 42 -9.80 -4.43 1.78
CA VAL A 42 -10.32 -5.78 2.05
C VAL A 42 -10.99 -5.86 3.42
N PHE A 43 -10.54 -5.06 4.38
CA PHE A 43 -11.13 -4.98 5.72
C PHE A 43 -10.86 -3.63 6.38
N GLN A 44 -11.58 -3.39 7.48
CA GLN A 44 -11.40 -2.22 8.33
C GLN A 44 -10.83 -2.66 9.67
N VAL A 45 -9.95 -1.83 10.24
CA VAL A 45 -9.34 -2.04 11.56
C VAL A 45 -9.76 -0.89 12.47
N PRO A 46 -10.36 -1.17 13.65
CA PRO A 46 -10.62 -0.15 14.64
C PRO A 46 -9.28 0.32 15.24
N ASP A 47 -8.85 1.53 14.88
CA ASP A 47 -7.63 2.15 15.41
C ASP A 47 -7.88 3.66 15.56
N ALA A 48 -8.05 4.09 16.81
CA ALA A 48 -8.25 5.50 17.16
C ALA A 48 -6.95 6.32 17.13
N SER A 49 -5.80 5.68 16.90
CA SER A 49 -4.49 6.35 16.88
C SER A 49 -4.20 7.03 15.55
N LYS A 50 -4.90 6.63 14.49
CA LYS A 50 -4.67 7.09 13.12
C LYS A 50 -5.95 7.66 12.53
N PRO A 51 -5.87 8.68 11.65
CA PRO A 51 -7.06 9.25 11.02
C PRO A 51 -7.89 8.19 10.29
N GLU A 52 -9.21 8.36 10.27
CA GLU A 52 -10.12 7.51 9.49
C GLU A 52 -9.72 7.49 8.01
N GLY A 53 -9.86 6.33 7.35
CA GLY A 53 -9.53 6.19 5.93
C GLY A 53 -8.02 6.12 5.63
N THR A 54 -7.18 5.93 6.64
CA THR A 54 -5.74 5.71 6.47
C THR A 54 -5.46 4.22 6.26
N VAL A 55 -4.49 3.88 5.40
CA VAL A 55 -4.04 2.50 5.24
C VAL A 55 -3.28 2.05 6.51
N ALA A 56 -3.91 1.18 7.28
CA ALA A 56 -3.35 0.62 8.50
C ALA A 56 -2.36 -0.51 8.20
N HIS A 57 -2.73 -1.39 7.27
CA HIS A 57 -2.03 -2.64 6.96
C HIS A 57 -2.03 -2.92 5.46
N VAL A 58 -0.95 -3.49 4.95
CA VAL A 58 -0.82 -3.91 3.56
C VAL A 58 -0.63 -5.42 3.50
N LEU A 59 -1.61 -6.12 2.94
CA LEU A 59 -1.58 -7.59 2.81
C LEU A 59 -0.79 -8.00 1.58
N LYS A 60 -1.07 -7.32 0.47
CA LYS A 60 -0.36 -7.48 -0.79
C LYS A 60 -0.04 -6.11 -1.34
N SER A 61 1.26 -5.83 -1.49
CA SER A 61 1.71 -4.58 -2.10
C SER A 61 1.19 -4.44 -3.53
N GLY A 62 0.95 -3.22 -3.98
CA GLY A 62 0.50 -2.98 -5.34
C GLY A 62 1.67 -2.91 -6.34
N TYR A 63 1.33 -2.92 -7.62
CA TYR A 63 2.27 -2.69 -8.71
C TYR A 63 1.72 -1.68 -9.71
N THR A 64 2.54 -0.71 -10.10
CA THR A 64 2.30 0.22 -11.19
C THR A 64 3.26 -0.05 -12.33
N LEU A 65 2.84 0.24 -13.56
CA LEU A 65 3.70 0.33 -14.73
C LEU A 65 3.60 1.76 -15.23
N PHE A 66 4.69 2.51 -15.09
CA PHE A 66 4.66 3.97 -15.19
C PHE A 66 3.56 4.50 -14.25
N ASP A 67 2.58 5.22 -14.80
CA ASP A 67 1.47 5.80 -14.03
C ASP A 67 0.20 4.92 -14.00
N ILE A 68 0.24 3.75 -14.65
CA ILE A 68 -0.92 2.85 -14.75
C ILE A 68 -0.85 1.80 -13.63
N VAL A 69 -1.91 1.69 -12.85
CA VAL A 69 -2.06 0.65 -11.83
C VAL A 69 -2.36 -0.68 -12.51
N ILE A 70 -1.39 -1.60 -12.53
CA ILE A 70 -1.61 -2.97 -13.02
C ILE A 70 -2.28 -3.81 -11.95
N ARG A 71 -1.86 -3.62 -10.70
CA ARG A 71 -2.43 -4.34 -9.56
C ARG A 71 -2.62 -3.38 -8.38
N PRO A 72 -3.86 -3.21 -7.88
CA PRO A 72 -4.10 -2.42 -6.69
C PRO A 72 -3.46 -3.10 -5.47
N ALA A 73 -3.02 -2.31 -4.49
CA ALA A 73 -2.58 -2.83 -3.21
C ALA A 73 -3.79 -3.34 -2.42
N GLU A 74 -3.73 -4.55 -1.88
CA GLU A 74 -4.75 -5.04 -0.94
C GLU A 74 -4.42 -4.52 0.46
N VAL A 75 -5.32 -3.71 1.00
CA VAL A 75 -5.07 -2.94 2.23
C VAL A 75 -6.20 -3.13 3.25
N GLY A 76 -5.83 -2.99 4.52
CA GLY A 76 -6.76 -2.75 5.62
C GLY A 76 -6.76 -1.28 5.99
N VAL A 77 -7.92 -0.65 6.04
CA VAL A 77 -8.07 0.79 6.36
C VAL A 77 -8.52 1.00 7.80
N THR A 78 -8.16 2.12 8.40
CA THR A 78 -8.56 2.48 9.76
C THR A 78 -10.00 2.96 9.81
N GLN A 79 -10.68 2.61 10.91
CA GLN A 79 -11.99 3.12 11.26
C GLN A 79 -11.91 3.70 12.67
N GLY A 80 -12.21 4.99 12.83
CA GLY A 80 -12.43 5.59 14.15
C GLY A 80 -11.33 6.49 14.74
N GLY A 81 -10.55 7.19 13.92
CA GLY A 81 -9.79 8.37 14.35
C GLY A 81 -10.31 9.61 13.64
N GLU A 82 -10.39 10.76 14.31
CA GLU A 82 -10.84 12.02 13.70
C GLU A 82 -10.05 12.28 12.39
N SER A 83 -10.77 12.49 11.29
CA SER A 83 -10.18 12.91 10.02
C SER A 83 -9.65 14.34 10.18
N GLU A 84 -8.45 14.64 9.68
CA GLU A 84 -7.94 16.03 9.71
C GLU A 84 -8.73 16.98 8.79
N GLU A 85 -9.71 16.48 8.02
CA GLU A 85 -10.59 17.30 7.17
C GLU A 85 -11.76 17.94 7.94
N ASP A 86 -12.24 17.34 9.04
CA ASP A 86 -13.29 17.92 9.89
C ASP A 86 -12.84 19.14 10.73
N LYS A 87 -11.53 19.42 10.79
CA LYS A 87 -11.00 20.61 11.48
C LYS A 87 -11.05 21.90 10.66
N LYS A 88 -11.40 21.87 9.37
CA LYS A 88 -11.42 23.08 8.52
C LYS A 88 -12.80 23.68 8.26
N GLU A 89 -13.90 23.02 8.64
CA GLU A 89 -15.26 23.52 8.36
C GLU A 89 -16.02 24.03 9.61
N SER A 90 -15.37 24.06 10.78
CA SER A 90 -15.98 24.59 12.03
C SER A 90 -15.53 26.01 12.42
N ASP A 91 -14.77 26.71 11.57
CA ASP A 91 -14.26 28.08 11.80
C ASP A 91 -14.63 29.04 10.65
N ALA A 92 -15.84 28.91 10.10
CA ALA A 92 -16.44 29.86 9.15
C ALA A 92 -17.86 30.26 9.56
#